data_AF-A0A2H0PJA3-F1
#
_entry.id   AF-A0A2H0PJA3-F1
#
_cell.length_a   1.000
_cell.length_b   1.000
_cell.length_c   1.000
_cell.angle_alpha   90.00
_cell.angle_beta   90.00
_cell.angle_gamma   90.00
#
_symmetry.space_group_name_H-M   'P 1'
#
loop_
_entity.id
_entity.type
_entity.pdbx_description
1 polymer ?
#
loop_
_entity_poly.entity_id
_entity_poly.type
_entity_poly.pdbx_seq_one_letter_code
_entity_poly.pdbx_strand_id
1 'polypeptide(L)'
;MTEKAGAFLFCDGASRGNPGRSGWAYLLIAGDRVREAGGFVERATNNQMELQALLEALRYLDSHPIKEKLINVYLDSQLILSGASVWRFNWSKRGWTTKDGEEVKNLQQWKDLHELMIKLEKKLLFKWWYIPGHSAYPSNERVDEIATSFADSEDCDLYEGALKNYSVNYESGLGELEKFETKSGFKSSKSSSRKPYYISVIGDQIFRDATWSACEARVKGRRAAKYKKVVDESEERRVLKSWGLEDLLSTNS
;
A
#
# COMPACT_ATOMS: atom_id res chain seq x y z
N MET A 1 -26.76 -15.24 22.24
CA MET A 1 -25.74 -14.21 22.53
C MET A 1 -24.92 -14.07 21.27
N THR A 2 -25.27 -13.12 20.40
CA THR A 2 -24.63 -12.93 19.10
C THR A 2 -23.21 -12.41 19.35
N GLU A 3 -22.21 -13.19 18.98
CA GLU A 3 -20.80 -12.85 19.01
C GLU A 3 -20.60 -11.48 18.35
N LYS A 4 -20.26 -10.46 19.15
CA LYS A 4 -20.05 -9.12 18.64
C LYS A 4 -18.81 -9.10 17.76
N ALA A 5 -19.04 -8.55 16.57
CA ALA A 5 -18.08 -8.19 15.53
C ALA A 5 -16.80 -7.57 16.12
N GLY A 6 -15.65 -7.85 15.50
CA GLY A 6 -14.34 -7.38 15.94
C GLY A 6 -14.24 -5.86 16.09
N ALA A 7 -13.12 -5.38 16.63
CA ALA A 7 -12.86 -3.96 16.76
C ALA A 7 -12.74 -3.27 15.38
N PHE A 8 -13.05 -1.98 15.32
CA PHE A 8 -12.97 -1.15 14.13
C PHE A 8 -11.90 -0.10 14.33
N LEU A 9 -10.99 0.02 13.36
CA LEU A 9 -9.90 0.97 13.38
C LEU A 9 -9.90 1.78 12.08
N PHE A 10 -9.98 3.09 12.21
CA PHE A 10 -9.87 4.05 11.11
C PHE A 10 -8.64 4.91 11.35
N CYS A 11 -7.90 5.22 10.30
CA CYS A 11 -6.70 6.05 10.37
C CYS A 11 -6.64 6.97 9.17
N ASP A 12 -6.21 8.20 9.40
CA ASP A 12 -5.98 9.18 8.34
C ASP A 12 -4.86 10.17 8.72
N GLY A 13 -4.32 10.87 7.73
CA GLY A 13 -3.29 11.88 7.89
C GLY A 13 -3.47 13.03 6.90
N ALA A 14 -3.19 14.24 7.38
CA ALA A 14 -3.28 15.48 6.63
C ALA A 14 -1.95 16.22 6.63
N SER A 15 -1.63 16.89 5.51
CA SER A 15 -0.43 17.73 5.41
C SER A 15 -0.68 19.01 4.62
N ARG A 16 -0.21 20.14 5.14
CA ARG A 16 -0.22 21.47 4.48
C ARG A 16 1.08 21.68 3.72
N GLY A 17 1.25 20.90 2.65
CA GLY A 17 2.43 20.92 1.78
C GLY A 17 3.03 19.52 1.56
N ASN A 18 4.17 19.46 0.86
CA ASN A 18 4.88 18.20 0.63
C ASN A 18 6.40 18.41 0.63
N PRO A 19 7.04 18.56 1.82
CA PRO A 19 6.48 18.45 3.17
C PRO A 19 5.97 19.78 3.75
N GLY A 20 5.11 19.71 4.76
CA GLY A 20 4.59 20.87 5.50
C GLY A 20 4.02 20.53 6.88
N ARG A 21 3.32 21.49 7.49
CA ARG A 21 2.65 21.32 8.79
C ARG A 21 1.61 20.22 8.67
N SER A 22 1.65 19.22 9.55
CA SER A 22 0.90 17.98 9.31
C SER A 22 0.26 17.44 10.59
N GLY A 23 -0.80 16.66 10.42
CA GLY A 23 -1.53 16.01 11.50
C GLY A 23 -1.86 14.57 11.14
N TRP A 24 -2.04 13.73 12.15
CA TRP A 24 -2.46 12.34 12.04
C TRP A 24 -3.60 12.07 13.00
N ALA A 25 -4.46 11.09 12.69
CA ALA A 25 -5.54 10.70 13.56
C ALA A 25 -5.91 9.23 13.43
N TYR A 26 -6.38 8.63 14.52
CA TYR A 26 -7.08 7.36 14.49
C TYR A 26 -8.35 7.37 15.34
N LEU A 27 -9.29 6.52 14.95
CA LEU A 27 -10.50 6.19 15.69
C LEU A 27 -10.54 4.68 15.91
N LEU A 28 -10.58 4.25 17.17
CA LEU A 28 -10.69 2.86 17.58
C LEU A 28 -12.02 2.63 18.32
N ILE A 29 -12.84 1.73 17.80
CA ILE A 29 -14.03 1.21 18.49
C ILE A 29 -13.76 -0.25 18.87
N ALA A 30 -13.81 -0.55 20.17
CA ALA A 30 -13.60 -1.90 20.71
C ALA A 30 -14.64 -2.18 21.81
N GLY A 31 -15.54 -3.13 21.55
CA GLY A 31 -16.58 -3.52 22.50
C GLY A 31 -17.58 -2.39 22.75
N ASP A 32 -17.55 -1.84 23.96
CA ASP A 32 -18.37 -0.71 24.40
C ASP A 32 -17.55 0.57 24.58
N ARG A 33 -16.31 0.61 24.07
CA ARG A 33 -15.41 1.76 24.18
C ARG A 33 -15.05 2.34 22.82
N VAL A 34 -14.87 3.65 22.81
CA VAL A 34 -14.37 4.42 21.68
C VAL A 34 -13.18 5.24 22.14
N ARG A 35 -12.18 5.36 21.28
CA ARG A 35 -11.03 6.25 21.45
C ARG A 35 -10.69 6.91 20.13
N GLU A 36 -10.73 8.23 20.14
CA GLU A 36 -10.12 9.10 19.14
C GLU A 36 -8.76 9.55 19.66
N ALA A 37 -7.78 9.62 18.78
CA ALA A 37 -6.51 10.28 19.08
C ALA A 37 -5.99 10.93 17.81
N GLY A 38 -5.32 12.07 17.98
CA GLY A 38 -4.57 12.69 16.92
C GLY A 38 -3.37 13.44 17.47
N GLY A 39 -2.55 13.92 16.56
CA GLY A 39 -1.37 14.68 16.92
C GLY A 39 -0.80 15.46 15.76
N PHE A 40 0.11 16.36 16.10
CA PHE A 40 0.74 17.31 15.19
C PHE A 40 2.21 16.93 14.92
N VAL A 41 2.66 17.15 13.69
CA VAL A 41 4.06 17.07 13.27
C VAL A 41 4.43 18.30 12.43
N GLU A 42 5.47 19.02 12.84
CA GLU A 42 5.91 20.29 12.22
C GLU A 42 6.14 20.20 10.72
N ARG A 43 6.79 19.13 10.27
CA ARG A 43 7.18 18.98 8.86
C ARG A 43 7.15 17.52 8.44
N ALA A 44 6.07 17.14 7.76
CA ALA A 44 5.91 15.81 7.18
C ALA A 44 5.13 15.90 5.86
N THR A 45 4.95 14.76 5.21
CA THR A 45 4.13 14.57 4.01
C THR A 45 2.83 13.83 4.36
N ASN A 46 1.82 13.86 3.48
CA ASN A 46 0.56 13.16 3.73
C ASN A 46 0.76 11.66 4.02
N ASN A 47 1.50 10.97 3.14
CA ASN A 47 1.81 9.54 3.28
C ASN A 47 2.56 9.21 4.59
N GLN A 48 3.38 10.14 5.12
CA GLN A 48 4.03 9.92 6.41
C GLN A 48 3.02 10.00 7.55
N MET A 49 2.01 10.87 7.46
CA MET A 49 0.98 10.99 8.49
C MET A 49 -0.08 9.90 8.44
N GLU A 50 -0.50 9.45 7.25
CA GLU A 50 -1.35 8.26 7.12
C GLU A 50 -0.67 7.04 7.76
N LEU A 51 0.64 6.88 7.55
CA LEU A 51 1.44 5.82 8.17
C LEU A 51 1.61 6.03 9.68
N GLN A 52 1.77 7.28 10.11
CA GLN A 52 1.90 7.63 11.54
C GLN A 52 0.62 7.32 12.31
N ALA A 53 -0.55 7.66 11.75
CA ALA A 53 -1.84 7.35 12.34
C ALA A 53 -1.99 5.85 12.64
N LEU A 54 -1.67 5.01 11.65
CA LEU A 54 -1.69 3.56 11.83
C LEU A 54 -0.66 3.10 12.87
N LEU A 55 0.56 3.65 12.87
CA LEU A 55 1.57 3.34 13.88
C LEU A 55 1.10 3.64 15.31
N GLU A 56 0.50 4.81 15.54
CA GLU A 56 0.02 5.22 16.85
C GLU A 56 -1.15 4.35 17.33
N ALA A 57 -2.07 3.98 16.43
CA ALA A 57 -3.12 3.03 16.74
C ALA A 57 -2.56 1.64 17.14
N LEU A 58 -1.55 1.15 16.42
CA LEU A 58 -0.91 -0.13 16.73
C LEU A 58 -0.14 -0.08 18.06
N ARG A 59 0.54 1.04 18.37
CA ARG A 59 1.20 1.27 19.67
C ARG A 59 0.19 1.25 20.82
N TYR A 60 -0.98 1.85 20.60
CA TYR A 60 -2.07 1.80 21.57
C TYR A 60 -2.55 0.36 21.79
N LEU A 61 -2.85 -0.38 20.72
CA LEU A 61 -3.26 -1.80 20.81
C LEU A 61 -2.21 -2.71 21.45
N ASP A 62 -0.92 -2.38 21.33
CA ASP A 62 0.14 -3.17 21.96
C ASP A 62 0.18 -2.96 23.48
N SER A 63 0.02 -1.71 23.92
CA SER A 63 0.02 -1.30 25.33
C SER A 63 -1.32 -1.52 26.05
N HIS A 64 -2.42 -1.58 25.31
CA HIS A 64 -3.78 -1.72 25.84
C HIS A 64 -4.48 -2.92 25.18
N PRO A 65 -4.25 -4.15 25.66
CA PRO A 65 -4.89 -5.34 25.12
C PRO A 65 -6.42 -5.24 25.20
N ILE A 66 -7.08 -5.44 24.07
CA ILE A 66 -8.55 -5.48 23.98
C ILE A 66 -9.06 -6.93 24.02
N LYS A 67 -10.36 -7.10 24.26
CA LYS A 67 -11.00 -8.42 24.32
C LYS A 67 -11.14 -9.03 22.92
N GLU A 68 -11.46 -8.19 21.94
CA GLU A 68 -11.64 -8.52 20.54
C GLU A 68 -10.34 -9.06 19.95
N LYS A 69 -10.44 -10.17 19.22
CA LYS A 69 -9.29 -10.76 18.52
C LYS A 69 -9.21 -10.34 17.06
N LEU A 70 -10.32 -9.88 16.49
CA LEU A 70 -10.38 -9.38 15.12
C LEU A 70 -10.34 -7.85 15.13
N ILE A 71 -9.46 -7.27 14.33
CA ILE A 71 -9.40 -5.82 14.04
C ILE A 71 -9.75 -5.61 12.57
N ASN A 72 -10.82 -4.88 12.29
CA ASN A 72 -11.16 -4.39 10.96
C ASN A 72 -10.50 -3.01 10.80
N VAL A 73 -9.46 -2.95 9.97
CA VAL A 73 -8.70 -1.72 9.69
C VAL A 73 -9.19 -1.13 8.38
N TYR A 74 -9.59 0.12 8.43
CA TYR A 74 -10.13 0.90 7.32
C TYR A 74 -9.16 2.03 7.00
N LEU A 75 -8.72 2.08 5.73
CA LEU A 75 -7.80 3.09 5.22
C LEU A 75 -8.25 3.52 3.82
N ASP A 76 -8.07 4.79 3.50
CA ASP A 76 -8.30 5.35 2.17
C ASP A 76 -7.04 5.43 1.29
N SER A 77 -5.87 5.22 1.90
CA SER A 77 -4.60 5.13 1.21
C SER A 77 -4.26 3.71 0.78
N GLN A 78 -4.35 3.44 -0.52
CA GLN A 78 -3.90 2.17 -1.10
C GLN A 78 -2.41 1.90 -0.86
N LEU A 79 -1.60 2.96 -0.74
CA LEU A 79 -0.18 2.87 -0.44
C LEU A 79 0.03 2.27 0.96
N ILE A 80 -0.62 2.87 1.97
CA ILE A 80 -0.47 2.41 3.36
C ILE A 80 -1.07 1.02 3.52
N LEU A 81 -2.23 0.80 2.93
CA LEU A 81 -2.93 -0.47 2.98
C LEU A 81 -2.09 -1.60 2.35
N SER A 82 -1.55 -1.40 1.14
CA SER A 82 -0.67 -2.39 0.48
C SER A 82 0.67 -2.56 1.23
N GLY A 83 1.22 -1.48 1.77
CA GLY A 83 2.45 -1.51 2.53
C GLY A 83 2.34 -2.33 3.82
N ALA A 84 1.29 -2.09 4.60
CA ALA A 84 1.04 -2.76 5.87
C ALA A 84 0.59 -4.22 5.70
N SER A 85 -0.24 -4.51 4.69
CA SER A 85 -0.79 -5.86 4.47
C SER A 85 0.12 -6.79 3.65
N VAL A 86 0.97 -6.25 2.76
CA VAL A 86 1.78 -7.05 1.83
C VAL A 86 3.24 -6.65 1.79
N TRP A 87 3.56 -5.39 1.48
CA TRP A 87 4.92 -5.06 1.06
C TRP A 87 5.92 -5.13 2.20
N ARG A 88 5.53 -4.81 3.45
CA ARG A 88 6.43 -4.91 4.61
C ARG A 88 7.10 -6.28 4.76
N PHE A 89 6.40 -7.37 4.41
CA PHE A 89 6.96 -8.71 4.45
C PHE A 89 8.06 -8.92 3.40
N ASN A 90 7.83 -8.40 2.19
CA ASN A 90 8.76 -8.54 1.08
C ASN A 90 9.96 -7.60 1.24
N TRP A 91 9.75 -6.38 1.72
CA TRP A 91 10.82 -5.43 2.02
C TRP A 91 11.73 -5.94 3.13
N SER A 92 11.16 -6.43 4.24
CA SER A 92 11.94 -7.00 5.34
C SER A 92 12.84 -8.16 4.87
N LYS A 93 12.32 -9.08 4.04
CA LYS A 93 13.10 -10.18 3.44
C LYS A 93 14.20 -9.72 2.47
N ARG A 94 14.08 -8.53 1.89
CA ARG A 94 14.99 -7.97 0.88
C ARG A 94 15.90 -6.88 1.44
N GLY A 95 16.08 -6.83 2.75
CA GLY A 95 16.93 -5.81 3.39
C GLY A 95 16.40 -4.39 3.19
N TRP A 96 15.08 -4.24 3.09
CA TRP A 96 14.38 -2.96 2.93
C TRP A 96 14.66 -2.19 1.63
N THR A 97 14.75 -2.95 0.54
CA THR A 97 14.90 -2.40 -0.81
C THR A 97 13.64 -2.65 -1.67
N THR A 98 13.38 -1.72 -2.58
CA THR A 98 12.34 -1.81 -3.60
C THR A 98 12.72 -2.85 -4.67
N LYS A 99 11.81 -3.15 -5.61
CA LYS A 99 12.12 -4.06 -6.74
C LYS A 99 13.28 -3.58 -7.60
N ASP A 100 13.45 -2.27 -7.69
CA ASP A 100 14.47 -1.63 -8.50
C ASP A 100 15.83 -1.49 -7.77
N GLY A 101 15.92 -1.96 -6.52
CA GLY A 101 17.14 -1.94 -5.72
C GLY A 101 17.32 -0.69 -4.85
N GLU A 102 16.45 0.30 -5.02
CA GLU A 102 16.45 1.53 -4.23
C GLU A 102 15.94 1.30 -2.80
N GLU A 103 16.36 2.15 -1.87
CA GLU A 103 15.83 2.16 -0.50
C GLU A 103 14.32 2.46 -0.49
N VAL A 104 13.58 1.78 0.38
CA VAL A 104 12.14 2.02 0.55
C VAL A 104 11.91 3.40 1.18
N LYS A 105 11.09 4.24 0.54
CA LYS A 105 10.67 5.53 1.10
C LYS A 105 9.95 5.34 2.44
N ASN A 106 10.15 6.27 3.38
CA ASN A 106 9.62 6.20 4.75
C ASN A 106 10.12 4.96 5.52
N LEU A 107 11.36 4.54 5.25
CA LEU A 107 11.95 3.30 5.75
C LEU A 107 11.74 3.08 7.25
N GLN A 108 12.05 4.09 8.07
CA GLN A 108 12.00 3.93 9.52
C GLN A 108 10.57 3.64 10.01
N GLN A 109 9.57 4.37 9.51
CA GLN A 109 8.16 4.12 9.87
C GLN A 109 7.71 2.72 9.43
N TRP A 110 8.17 2.24 8.27
CA TRP A 110 7.87 0.88 7.83
C TRP A 110 8.53 -0.21 8.69
N LYS A 111 9.75 0.02 9.15
CA LYS A 111 10.44 -0.87 10.11
C LYS A 111 9.68 -0.93 11.43
N ASP A 112 9.36 0.22 12.01
CA ASP A 112 8.60 0.32 13.26
C ASP A 112 7.23 -0.38 13.13
N LEU A 113 6.54 -0.16 12.01
CA LEU A 113 5.23 -0.78 11.75
C LEU A 113 5.38 -2.30 11.64
N HIS A 114 6.40 -2.77 10.93
CA HIS A 114 6.62 -4.21 10.75
C HIS A 114 6.90 -4.91 12.07
N GLU A 115 7.72 -4.32 12.95
CA GLU A 115 8.03 -4.86 14.28
C GLU A 115 6.79 -4.91 15.18
N LEU A 116 6.00 -3.84 15.23
CA LEU A 116 4.75 -3.81 16.00
C LEU A 116 3.75 -4.84 15.47
N MET A 117 3.55 -4.90 14.16
CA MET A 117 2.64 -5.87 13.54
C MET A 117 3.05 -7.31 13.86
N ILE A 118 4.33 -7.67 13.81
CA ILE A 118 4.79 -9.03 14.20
C ILE A 118 4.38 -9.38 15.64
N LYS A 119 4.45 -8.42 16.57
CA LYS A 119 4.04 -8.63 17.97
C LYS A 119 2.52 -8.77 18.07
N LEU A 120 1.78 -7.87 17.43
CA LEU A 120 0.32 -7.81 17.50
C LEU A 120 -0.34 -9.01 16.79
N GLU A 121 0.18 -9.46 15.65
CA GLU A 121 -0.37 -10.57 14.86
C GLU A 121 -0.29 -11.94 15.58
N LYS A 122 0.47 -12.04 16.67
CA LYS A 122 0.45 -13.23 17.55
C LYS A 122 -0.83 -13.32 18.38
N LYS A 123 -1.50 -12.18 18.62
CA LYS A 123 -2.67 -12.05 19.51
C LYS A 123 -3.92 -11.51 18.80
N LEU A 124 -3.76 -10.87 17.64
CA LEU A 124 -4.81 -10.21 16.88
C LEU A 124 -4.79 -10.65 15.42
N LEU A 125 -5.96 -10.73 14.81
CA LEU A 125 -6.18 -10.91 13.39
C LEU A 125 -6.57 -9.58 12.77
N PHE A 126 -5.79 -9.08 11.81
CA PHE A 126 -6.11 -7.85 11.08
C PHE A 126 -6.81 -8.18 9.76
N LYS A 127 -7.98 -7.58 9.53
CA LYS A 127 -8.66 -7.53 8.23
C LYS A 127 -8.58 -6.10 7.70
N TRP A 128 -8.20 -5.97 6.44
CA TRP A 128 -7.99 -4.68 5.81
C TRP A 128 -9.16 -4.36 4.88
N TRP A 129 -9.59 -3.11 4.89
CA TRP A 129 -10.71 -2.59 4.14
C TRP A 129 -10.27 -1.28 3.49
N TYR A 130 -10.51 -1.17 2.18
CA TYR A 130 -10.27 0.07 1.47
C TYR A 130 -11.53 0.92 1.53
N ILE A 131 -11.41 2.15 2.04
CA ILE A 131 -12.47 3.14 1.97
C ILE A 131 -12.13 4.10 0.83
N PRO A 132 -13.00 4.31 -0.16
CA PRO A 132 -12.79 5.38 -1.13
C PRO A 132 -12.73 6.72 -0.39
N GLY A 133 -11.63 7.47 -0.55
CA GLY A 133 -11.48 8.77 0.08
C GLY A 133 -12.46 9.77 -0.53
N HIS A 134 -13.62 9.97 0.11
CA HIS A 134 -14.62 11.05 -0.05
C HIS A 134 -15.76 10.88 0.97
N SER A 135 -16.54 11.96 1.17
CA SER A 135 -17.53 12.19 2.25
C SER A 135 -18.79 11.29 2.25
N ALA A 136 -18.61 9.99 2.43
CA ALA A 136 -19.73 9.06 2.61
C ALA A 136 -19.61 8.19 3.89
N TYR A 137 -18.50 8.31 4.63
CA TYR A 137 -18.19 7.44 5.75
C TYR A 137 -17.89 8.29 6.98
N PRO A 138 -18.84 8.43 7.92
CA PRO A 138 -18.70 9.31 9.08
C PRO A 138 -17.44 9.05 9.90
N SER A 139 -17.00 7.79 10.03
CA SER A 139 -15.75 7.47 10.72
C SER A 139 -14.49 7.90 9.97
N ASN A 140 -14.50 7.85 8.63
CA ASN A 140 -13.38 8.34 7.82
C ASN A 140 -13.32 9.86 7.84
N GLU A 141 -14.48 10.51 7.66
CA GLU A 141 -14.61 11.97 7.78
C GLU A 141 -14.15 12.46 9.15
N ARG A 142 -14.45 11.71 10.22
CA ARG A 142 -14.02 12.09 11.56
C ARG A 142 -12.50 12.04 11.73
N VAL A 143 -11.82 11.02 11.21
CA VAL A 143 -10.34 10.97 11.31
C VAL A 143 -9.69 11.99 10.37
N ASP A 144 -10.26 12.29 9.20
CA ASP A 144 -9.82 13.38 8.33
C ASP A 144 -9.95 14.73 9.05
N GLU A 145 -11.10 15.01 9.66
CA GLU A 145 -11.36 16.22 10.45
C GLU A 145 -10.31 16.40 11.54
N ILE A 146 -10.09 15.36 12.37
CA ILE A 146 -9.10 15.42 13.45
C ILE A 146 -7.69 15.67 12.88
N ALA A 147 -7.28 14.93 11.85
CA ALA A 147 -5.95 15.07 11.26
C ALA A 147 -5.76 16.47 10.65
N THR A 148 -6.78 17.00 9.98
CA THR A 148 -6.82 18.34 9.40
C THR A 148 -6.75 19.42 10.47
N SER A 149 -7.55 19.35 11.54
CA SER A 149 -7.47 20.33 12.63
C SER A 149 -6.09 20.35 13.28
N PHE A 150 -5.48 19.18 13.52
CA PHE A 150 -4.09 19.11 14.00
C PHE A 150 -3.09 19.71 13.00
N ALA A 151 -3.30 19.55 11.69
CA ALA A 151 -2.46 20.12 10.63
C ALA A 151 -2.65 21.64 10.47
N ASP A 152 -3.80 22.19 10.87
CA ASP A 152 -4.13 23.62 10.79
C ASP A 152 -3.91 24.39 12.10
N SER A 153 -3.63 23.69 13.21
CA SER A 153 -3.53 24.28 14.56
C SER A 153 -4.89 24.73 15.11
N GLU A 154 -5.94 24.04 14.70
CA GLU A 154 -7.29 24.27 15.18
C GLU A 154 -7.60 23.36 16.36
N ASP A 155 -8.47 23.83 17.25
CA ASP A 155 -8.95 23.02 18.36
C ASP A 155 -9.87 21.90 17.84
N CYS A 156 -9.65 20.69 18.33
CA CYS A 156 -10.47 19.53 18.00
C CYS A 156 -10.74 18.71 19.27
N ASP A 157 -12.01 18.59 19.65
CA ASP A 157 -12.42 17.82 20.81
C ASP A 157 -12.29 16.32 20.50
N LEU A 158 -11.35 15.62 21.15
CA LEU A 158 -11.17 14.18 20.99
C LEU A 158 -12.07 13.41 21.96
N TYR A 159 -12.74 12.38 21.45
CA TYR A 159 -13.60 11.52 22.26
C TYR A 159 -12.85 10.29 22.82
N GLU A 160 -12.94 10.07 24.14
CA GLU A 160 -12.63 8.78 24.75
C GLU A 160 -13.70 8.41 25.78
N GLY A 161 -14.37 7.27 25.59
CA GLY A 161 -15.49 6.93 26.45
C GLY A 161 -16.31 5.74 25.98
N ALA A 162 -17.55 5.68 26.47
CA ALA A 162 -18.47 4.59 26.18
C ALA A 162 -19.16 4.79 24.83
N LEU A 163 -19.18 3.76 23.98
CA LEU A 163 -19.77 3.79 22.62
C LEU A 163 -21.21 4.32 22.59
N LYS A 164 -22.02 4.05 23.61
CA LYS A 164 -23.40 4.56 23.73
C LYS A 164 -23.52 6.08 23.77
N ASN A 165 -22.43 6.79 24.10
CA ASN A 165 -22.35 8.24 24.19
C ASN A 165 -21.56 8.83 23.01
N TYR A 166 -21.15 8.00 22.05
CA TYR A 166 -20.39 8.45 20.88
C TYR A 166 -21.36 8.88 19.77
N SER A 167 -21.16 10.08 19.24
CA SER A 167 -22.09 10.72 18.30
C SER A 167 -21.91 10.30 16.84
N VAL A 168 -20.72 9.81 16.47
CA VAL A 168 -20.42 9.43 15.08
C VAL A 168 -21.01 8.05 14.79
N ASN A 169 -21.84 7.97 13.75
CA ASN A 169 -22.41 6.72 13.26
C ASN A 169 -21.34 5.90 12.50
N TYR A 170 -20.49 5.20 13.26
CA TYR A 170 -19.30 4.56 12.73
C TYR A 170 -19.58 3.41 11.74
N GLU A 171 -20.75 2.77 11.80
CA GLU A 171 -21.09 1.63 10.94
C GLU A 171 -21.65 2.06 9.57
N SER A 172 -22.00 3.34 9.42
CA SER A 172 -22.64 3.85 8.21
C SER A 172 -21.77 3.61 6.97
N GLY A 173 -22.36 2.95 5.96
CA GLY A 173 -21.70 2.62 4.69
C GLY A 173 -20.74 1.43 4.75
N LEU A 174 -20.28 0.97 5.92
CA LEU A 174 -19.25 -0.08 5.99
C LEU A 174 -19.67 -1.43 5.40
N GLY A 175 -20.97 -1.73 5.41
CA GLY A 175 -21.53 -2.96 4.84
C GLY A 175 -21.44 -3.05 3.32
N GLU A 176 -21.22 -1.92 2.64
CA GLU A 176 -21.06 -1.83 1.18
C GLU A 176 -19.61 -1.97 0.74
N LEU A 177 -18.67 -1.88 1.70
CA LEU A 177 -17.26 -1.98 1.42
C LEU A 177 -16.87 -3.43 1.15
N GLU A 178 -16.14 -3.63 0.07
CA GLU A 178 -15.44 -4.88 -0.15
C GLU A 178 -14.19 -4.94 0.72
N LYS A 179 -13.93 -6.13 1.28
CA LYS A 179 -12.66 -6.39 1.96
C LYS A 179 -11.54 -6.04 0.99
N PHE A 180 -10.50 -5.38 1.48
CA PHE A 180 -9.29 -5.23 0.68
C PHE A 180 -8.67 -6.60 0.49
N GLU A 181 -9.08 -7.22 -0.59
CA GLU A 181 -8.31 -8.25 -1.22
C GLU A 181 -7.20 -7.50 -1.92
N THR A 182 -6.01 -7.57 -1.30
CA THR A 182 -4.81 -7.68 -2.12
C THR A 182 -5.20 -8.66 -3.20
N LYS A 183 -5.06 -8.34 -4.49
CA LYS A 183 -5.11 -9.37 -5.52
C LYS A 183 -4.09 -10.41 -5.08
N SER A 184 -4.54 -11.42 -4.35
CA SER A 184 -3.71 -12.50 -3.85
C SER A 184 -3.54 -13.34 -5.11
N GLY A 185 -2.41 -13.27 -5.77
CA GLY A 185 -1.16 -12.63 -5.38
C GLY A 185 -0.38 -12.02 -6.55
N PHE A 186 0.85 -12.44 -6.78
CA PHE A 186 1.13 -13.87 -6.84
C PHE A 186 -0.10 -14.77 -7.12
N LYS A 187 -1.00 -14.30 -8.00
CA LYS A 187 -1.07 -15.00 -9.26
C LYS A 187 0.41 -15.00 -9.63
N SER A 188 1.05 -16.17 -9.52
CA SER A 188 1.58 -16.71 -10.76
C SER A 188 0.52 -16.25 -11.74
N SER A 189 0.81 -15.15 -12.44
CA SER A 189 0.23 -15.07 -13.74
C SER A 189 0.49 -16.50 -14.20
N LYS A 190 -0.54 -17.15 -14.72
CA LYS A 190 -0.15 -17.73 -15.96
C LYS A 190 0.50 -16.54 -16.74
N SER A 191 1.80 -16.24 -16.57
CA SER A 191 2.85 -17.04 -17.18
C SER A 191 2.16 -18.28 -17.74
N SER A 192 1.36 -18.04 -18.80
CA SER A 192 1.70 -18.63 -20.07
C SER A 192 3.20 -18.72 -19.98
N SER A 193 3.67 -19.92 -19.64
CA SER A 193 5.02 -20.27 -19.22
C SER A 193 5.97 -20.00 -20.37
N ARG A 194 5.93 -18.76 -20.85
CA ARG A 194 6.74 -18.13 -21.85
C ARG A 194 8.00 -17.94 -21.07
N LYS A 195 8.83 -18.96 -21.21
CA LYS A 195 10.24 -18.90 -20.90
C LYS A 195 10.72 -17.54 -21.42
N PRO A 196 11.50 -16.79 -20.64
CA PRO A 196 12.06 -15.55 -21.12
C PRO A 196 12.78 -15.82 -22.44
N TYR A 197 12.59 -14.93 -23.40
CA TYR A 197 13.13 -15.06 -24.74
C TYR A 197 14.02 -13.86 -25.03
N TYR A 198 14.82 -13.96 -26.07
CA TYR A 198 15.74 -12.93 -26.51
C TYR A 198 15.13 -12.22 -27.70
N ILE A 199 15.10 -10.90 -27.64
CA ILE A 199 14.81 -10.07 -28.82
C ILE A 199 16.13 -9.61 -29.42
N SER A 200 16.22 -9.61 -30.74
CA SER A 200 17.35 -9.02 -31.47
C SER A 200 16.87 -8.22 -32.67
N VAL A 201 17.55 -7.11 -32.96
CA VAL A 201 17.28 -6.25 -34.12
C VAL A 201 18.49 -6.23 -35.03
N ILE A 202 18.25 -6.49 -36.32
CA ILE A 202 19.27 -6.42 -37.38
C ILE A 202 18.63 -5.68 -38.56
N GLY A 203 19.16 -4.50 -38.89
CA GLY A 203 18.47 -3.58 -39.80
C GLY A 203 17.10 -3.20 -39.22
N ASP A 204 16.05 -3.28 -40.02
CA ASP A 204 14.67 -2.95 -39.62
C ASP A 204 13.85 -4.19 -39.22
N GLN A 205 14.52 -5.32 -38.95
CA GLN A 205 13.87 -6.58 -38.60
C GLN A 205 14.06 -6.93 -37.13
N ILE A 206 12.94 -7.27 -36.49
CA ILE A 206 12.88 -7.75 -35.10
C ILE A 206 12.76 -9.28 -35.11
N PHE A 207 13.64 -9.94 -34.37
CA PHE A 207 13.64 -11.39 -34.19
C PHE A 207 13.43 -11.76 -32.73
N ARG A 208 12.81 -12.91 -32.47
CA ARG A 208 12.53 -13.45 -31.13
C ARG A 208 13.03 -14.88 -31.02
N ASP A 209 13.90 -15.16 -30.06
CA ASP A 209 14.50 -16.48 -29.83
C ASP A 209 14.23 -17.01 -28.42
N ALA A 210 13.81 -18.27 -28.33
CA ALA A 210 13.60 -18.91 -27.03
C ALA A 210 14.90 -19.15 -26.24
N THR A 211 16.07 -19.12 -26.88
CA THR A 211 17.36 -19.43 -26.24
C THR A 211 18.44 -18.42 -26.62
N TRP A 212 19.42 -18.26 -25.73
CA TRP A 212 20.60 -17.43 -26.01
C TRP A 212 21.37 -17.93 -27.24
N SER A 213 21.54 -19.25 -27.40
CA SER A 213 22.30 -19.81 -28.51
C SER A 213 21.75 -19.42 -29.90
N ALA A 214 20.42 -19.41 -30.07
CA ALA A 214 19.80 -18.98 -31.32
C ALA A 214 19.94 -17.46 -31.56
N CYS A 215 19.78 -16.66 -30.52
CA CYS A 215 20.02 -15.21 -30.58
C CYS A 215 21.51 -14.91 -30.90
N GLU A 216 22.44 -15.58 -30.21
CA GLU A 216 23.88 -15.41 -30.36
C GLU A 216 24.31 -15.75 -31.79
N ALA A 217 23.84 -16.85 -32.35
CA ALA A 217 24.12 -17.23 -33.74
C ALA A 217 23.74 -16.13 -34.75
N ARG A 218 22.74 -15.30 -34.41
CA ARG A 218 22.29 -14.19 -35.26
C ARG A 218 23.09 -12.91 -35.05
N VAL A 219 23.38 -12.55 -33.80
CA VAL A 219 23.95 -11.23 -33.46
C VAL A 219 25.48 -11.22 -33.41
N LYS A 220 26.11 -12.37 -33.15
CA LYS A 220 27.56 -12.49 -33.00
C LYS A 220 28.27 -12.08 -34.30
N GLY A 221 29.19 -11.11 -34.19
CA GLY A 221 29.95 -10.58 -35.33
C GLY A 221 29.25 -9.50 -36.15
N ARG A 222 28.01 -9.09 -35.81
CA ARG A 222 27.30 -8.02 -36.53
C ARG A 222 27.43 -6.68 -35.81
N ARG A 223 28.06 -5.70 -36.48
CA ARG A 223 28.38 -4.38 -35.92
C ARG A 223 27.19 -3.51 -35.46
N ALA A 224 25.97 -3.80 -35.90
CA ALA A 224 24.78 -3.00 -35.59
C ALA A 224 23.64 -3.81 -34.93
N ALA A 225 23.91 -5.04 -34.48
CA ALA A 225 22.88 -5.85 -33.85
C ALA A 225 22.61 -5.38 -32.41
N LYS A 226 21.34 -5.07 -32.10
CA LYS A 226 20.87 -4.85 -30.73
C LYS A 226 20.21 -6.12 -30.22
N TYR A 227 20.40 -6.49 -28.96
CA TYR A 227 19.67 -7.62 -28.36
C TYR A 227 19.43 -7.43 -26.87
N LYS A 228 18.37 -8.07 -26.34
CA LYS A 228 18.04 -8.07 -24.91
C LYS A 228 17.17 -9.27 -24.57
N LYS A 229 17.35 -9.82 -23.36
CA LYS A 229 16.45 -10.82 -22.79
C LYS A 229 15.22 -10.11 -22.23
N VAL A 230 14.03 -10.61 -22.54
CA VAL A 230 12.75 -10.08 -22.07
C VAL A 230 11.89 -11.19 -21.47
N VAL A 231 11.04 -10.84 -20.51
CA VAL A 231 10.15 -11.78 -19.83
C VAL A 231 8.72 -11.76 -20.37
N ASP A 232 8.32 -10.68 -21.06
CA ASP A 232 7.00 -10.52 -21.67
C ASP A 232 6.97 -9.46 -22.80
N GLU A 233 5.83 -9.35 -23.49
CA GLU A 233 5.59 -8.39 -24.57
C GLU A 233 5.62 -6.92 -24.09
N SER A 234 5.29 -6.66 -22.82
CA SER A 234 5.32 -5.30 -22.25
C SER A 234 6.75 -4.81 -22.03
N GLU A 235 7.64 -5.70 -21.57
CA GLU A 235 9.07 -5.45 -21.52
C GLU A 235 9.67 -5.33 -22.93
N GLU A 236 9.28 -6.19 -23.87
CA GLU A 236 9.68 -6.07 -25.28
C GLU A 236 9.36 -4.68 -25.85
N ARG A 237 8.12 -4.19 -25.69
CA ARG A 237 7.73 -2.84 -26.15
C ARG A 237 8.57 -1.74 -25.51
N ARG A 238 8.86 -1.84 -24.21
CA ARG A 238 9.73 -0.87 -23.51
C ARG A 238 11.16 -0.90 -24.06
N VAL A 239 11.69 -2.08 -24.35
CA VAL A 239 13.04 -2.21 -24.92
C VAL A 239 13.09 -1.66 -26.34
N LEU A 240 12.12 -1.99 -27.20
CA LEU A 240 12.06 -1.47 -28.56
C LEU A 240 11.89 0.05 -28.58
N LYS A 241 11.06 0.60 -27.69
CA LYS A 241 10.96 2.05 -27.48
C LYS A 241 12.28 2.68 -27.06
N SER A 242 13.01 2.06 -26.12
CA SER A 242 14.34 2.54 -25.71
C SER A 242 15.38 2.49 -26.84
N TRP A 243 15.12 1.70 -27.88
CA TRP A 243 15.98 1.61 -29.07
C TRP A 243 15.55 2.54 -30.21
N GLY A 244 14.47 3.31 -30.03
CA GLY A 244 13.90 4.19 -31.06
C GLY A 244 13.17 3.44 -32.17
N LEU A 245 12.62 2.25 -31.89
CA LEU A 245 12.04 1.34 -32.87
C LEU A 245 10.54 1.11 -32.64
N GLU A 246 9.84 2.11 -32.08
CA GLU A 246 8.42 2.02 -31.75
C GLU A 246 7.51 1.90 -32.98
N ASP A 247 7.96 2.41 -34.13
CA ASP A 247 7.23 2.33 -35.41
C ASP A 247 7.24 0.92 -36.04
N LEU A 248 8.18 0.05 -35.64
CA LEU A 248 8.24 -1.34 -36.13
C LEU A 248 7.25 -2.27 -35.42
N LEU A 249 6.54 -1.78 -34.39
CA LEU A 249 5.53 -2.55 -33.66
C LEU A 249 4.15 -2.53 -34.34
N SER A 250 3.89 -1.57 -35.23
CA SER A 250 2.58 -1.36 -35.88
C SER A 250 2.39 -2.15 -37.17
N THR A 251 3.43 -2.81 -37.68
CA THR A 251 3.45 -3.44 -39.01
C THR A 251 3.15 -4.95 -39.03
N ASN A 252 2.72 -5.53 -37.90
CA ASN A 252 2.34 -6.95 -37.82
C ASN A 252 0.98 -7.15 -37.12
N SER A 253 -0.09 -6.61 -37.71
CA SER A 253 -1.47 -7.04 -37.45
C SER A 253 -1.99 -7.84 -38.64
#